data_AF-A0A7U3SNZ7-F1
#
_entry.id   AF-A0A7U3SNZ7-F1
#
_cell.length_a   1.000
_cell.length_b   1.000
_cell.length_c   1.000
_cell.angle_alpha   90.00
_cell.angle_beta   90.00
_cell.angle_gamma   90.00
#
_symmetry.space_group_name_H-M   'P 1'
#
loop_
_entity.id
_entity.type
_entity.pdbx_description
1 polymer ?
#
loop_
_entity_poly.entity_id
_entity_poly.type
_entity_poly.pdbx_seq_one_letter_code
_entity_poly.pdbx_strand_id
1 'polypeptide(L)'
;MLKEFLSICVLLACSYGVHSQVLYVPNPLPSNNGYLNQQQQSDQEAQVLTAYSINPTTQSVLKYRIKVVTYNKVTKIISYKPLSSEYWSNLALPITATRISMYDPLAEQFEYKVYLTPLLANIYF
;
A
#
# COMPACT_ATOMS: atom_id res chain seq x y z
N MET A 1 5.94 -46.98 40.27
CA MET A 1 4.62 -46.34 40.12
C MET A 1 4.44 -46.07 38.63
N LEU A 2 3.57 -46.84 37.96
CA LEU A 2 2.28 -46.37 37.41
C LEU A 2 2.52 -45.27 36.34
N LYS A 3 2.16 -45.35 35.06
CA LYS A 3 1.24 -46.20 34.29
C LYS A 3 1.53 -45.92 32.80
N GLU A 4 1.46 -46.96 32.00
CA GLU A 4 0.77 -47.08 30.70
C GLU A 4 0.18 -45.80 30.06
N PHE A 5 0.40 -45.57 28.75
CA PHE A 5 -0.56 -46.01 27.72
C PHE A 5 -0.03 -45.80 26.29
N LEU A 6 -0.19 -46.87 25.52
CA LEU A 6 -0.02 -47.06 24.08
C LEU A 6 -1.34 -46.67 23.36
N SER A 7 -1.31 -46.14 22.13
CA SER A 7 -2.29 -46.36 21.01
C SER A 7 -2.15 -45.21 19.99
N ILE A 8 -1.65 -45.35 18.75
CA ILE A 8 -2.01 -46.18 17.56
C ILE A 8 -3.24 -45.66 16.77
N CYS A 9 -3.00 -45.49 15.44
CA CYS A 9 -3.87 -45.30 14.25
C CYS A 9 -4.58 -43.94 14.08
N VAL A 10 -4.31 -43.13 13.03
CA VAL A 10 -4.46 -43.31 11.56
C VAL A 10 -5.88 -43.73 11.13
N LEU A 11 -6.61 -42.79 10.53
CA LEU A 11 -7.61 -42.94 9.44
C LEU A 11 -8.09 -41.51 9.08
N LEU A 12 -7.69 -40.95 7.92
CA LEU A 12 -8.34 -41.04 6.60
C LEU A 12 -9.57 -40.13 6.42
N ALA A 13 -9.35 -39.13 5.57
CA ALA A 13 -10.24 -38.56 4.54
C ALA A 13 -11.63 -38.02 4.93
N CYS A 14 -11.84 -36.73 4.64
CA CYS A 14 -12.94 -36.27 3.78
C CYS A 14 -12.61 -34.86 3.26
N SER A 15 -12.11 -34.83 2.03
CA SER A 15 -12.01 -33.64 1.19
C SER A 15 -13.40 -33.10 0.87
N TYR A 16 -13.72 -31.88 1.31
CA TYR A 16 -14.81 -31.11 0.73
C TYR A 16 -14.25 -30.25 -0.39
N GLY A 17 -14.38 -30.74 -1.61
CA GLY A 17 -14.23 -29.93 -2.81
C GLY A 17 -15.39 -28.94 -2.88
N VAL A 18 -15.09 -27.65 -2.72
CA VAL A 18 -16.06 -26.59 -3.03
C VAL A 18 -16.10 -26.46 -4.54
N HIS A 19 -17.19 -26.95 -5.13
CA HIS A 19 -17.55 -26.77 -6.53
C HIS A 19 -17.93 -25.28 -6.74
N SER A 20 -16.95 -24.40 -6.96
CA SER A 20 -17.23 -23.05 -7.43
C SER A 20 -17.60 -23.11 -8.91
N GLN A 21 -18.89 -23.02 -9.18
CA GLN A 21 -19.38 -22.83 -10.54
C GLN A 21 -19.04 -21.39 -10.91
N VAL A 22 -17.94 -21.20 -11.64
CA VAL A 22 -17.63 -19.92 -12.27
C VAL A 22 -18.64 -19.76 -13.40
N LEU A 23 -19.75 -19.12 -13.10
CA LEU A 23 -20.70 -18.65 -14.10
C LEU A 23 -19.95 -17.63 -14.96
N TYR A 24 -19.57 -18.04 -16.16
CA TYR A 24 -18.94 -17.16 -17.13
C TYR A 24 -19.91 -16.04 -17.51
N VAL A 25 -19.64 -14.83 -17.06
CA VAL A 25 -20.29 -13.62 -17.53
C VAL A 25 -19.42 -13.07 -18.66
N PRO A 26 -19.90 -13.04 -19.92
CA PRO A 26 -19.11 -12.49 -21.02
C PRO A 26 -18.85 -10.99 -20.78
N ASN A 27 -17.62 -10.55 -21.04
CA ASN A 27 -17.28 -9.14 -21.00
C ASN A 27 -18.18 -8.37 -21.97
N PRO A 28 -18.85 -7.28 -21.53
CA PRO A 28 -19.56 -6.42 -22.47
C PRO A 28 -18.56 -5.81 -23.45
N LEU A 29 -18.89 -5.85 -24.74
CA LEU A 29 -18.16 -5.14 -25.78
C LEU A 29 -18.07 -3.65 -25.42
N PRO A 30 -16.96 -2.96 -25.71
CA PRO A 30 -16.82 -1.55 -25.36
C PRO A 30 -17.92 -0.73 -26.05
N SER A 31 -18.88 -0.27 -25.25
CA SER A 31 -19.88 0.70 -25.68
C SER A 31 -19.20 2.06 -25.77
N ASN A 32 -19.03 2.54 -27.00
CA ASN A 32 -18.54 3.86 -27.31
C ASN A 32 -19.60 4.89 -26.89
N ASN A 33 -19.53 5.36 -25.64
CA ASN A 33 -20.19 6.58 -25.19
C ASN A 33 -19.36 7.21 -24.07
N GLY A 34 -19.02 8.47 -24.27
CA GLY A 34 -17.98 9.18 -23.55
C GLY A 34 -18.23 9.42 -22.06
N TYR A 35 -17.12 9.77 -21.41
CA TYR A 35 -17.01 10.43 -20.12
C TYR A 35 -17.57 9.68 -18.92
N LEU A 36 -16.82 8.70 -18.44
CA LEU A 36 -16.75 8.39 -17.01
C LEU A 36 -15.31 7.99 -16.67
N ASN A 37 -14.65 8.80 -15.84
CA ASN A 37 -13.39 8.47 -15.20
C ASN A 37 -13.58 7.21 -14.35
N GLN A 38 -13.41 6.04 -14.96
CA GLN A 38 -13.08 4.84 -14.21
C GLN A 38 -11.57 4.90 -14.01
N GLN A 39 -11.18 5.16 -12.75
CA GLN A 39 -9.89 4.76 -12.25
C GLN A 39 -9.78 3.25 -12.46
N GLN A 40 -9.28 2.85 -13.63
CA GLN A 40 -8.61 1.57 -13.79
C GLN A 40 -7.33 1.66 -12.95
N GLN A 41 -7.50 1.41 -11.65
CA GLN A 41 -6.42 1.02 -10.77
C GLN A 41 -5.96 -0.34 -11.31
N SER A 42 -5.02 -0.30 -12.25
CA SER A 42 -4.19 -1.45 -12.60
C SER A 42 -3.73 -2.10 -11.30
N ASP A 43 -3.77 -3.43 -11.23
CA ASP A 43 -3.33 -4.30 -10.13
C ASP A 43 -1.82 -4.17 -9.83
N GLN A 44 -1.29 -2.96 -9.73
CA GLN A 44 0.03 -2.70 -9.20
C GLN A 44 -0.08 -2.73 -7.67
N GLU A 45 0.49 -3.78 -7.09
CA GLU A 45 0.58 -3.97 -5.65
C GLU A 45 1.26 -2.74 -5.00
N ALA A 46 0.55 -2.08 -4.08
CA ALA A 46 1.07 -0.91 -3.41
C ALA A 46 2.23 -1.29 -2.47
N GLN A 47 3.38 -0.66 -2.63
CA GLN A 47 4.54 -0.85 -1.77
C GLN A 47 4.37 -0.09 -0.45
N VAL A 48 4.69 -0.72 0.68
CA VAL A 48 4.74 -0.05 1.99
C VAL A 48 6.17 0.43 2.27
N LEU A 49 6.35 1.74 2.44
CA LEU A 49 7.65 2.36 2.72
C LEU A 49 7.65 3.09 4.07
N THR A 50 8.85 3.31 4.63
CA THR A 50 9.05 4.26 5.73
C THR A 50 9.26 5.64 5.14
N ALA A 51 8.60 6.64 5.71
CA ALA A 51 8.75 8.02 5.30
C ALA A 51 8.94 8.96 6.50
N TYR A 52 9.48 10.14 6.25
CA TYR A 52 9.92 11.06 7.30
C TYR A 52 9.37 12.47 7.06
N SER A 53 8.80 13.08 8.09
CA SER A 53 8.60 14.52 8.15
C SER A 53 9.75 15.12 8.94
N ILE A 54 10.42 16.11 8.36
CA ILE A 54 11.56 16.79 8.98
C ILE A 54 11.16 18.25 9.15
N ASN A 55 11.12 18.72 10.40
CA ASN A 55 10.94 20.14 10.67
C ASN A 55 12.31 20.83 10.58
N PRO A 56 12.54 21.72 9.60
CA PRO A 56 13.85 22.34 9.41
C PRO A 56 14.22 23.31 10.53
N THR A 57 13.25 23.85 11.27
CA THR A 57 13.46 24.81 12.35
C THR A 57 13.85 24.11 13.65
N THR A 58 13.15 23.03 14.01
CA THR A 58 13.38 22.31 15.28
C THR A 58 14.28 21.09 15.12
N GLN A 59 14.59 20.70 13.88
CA GLN A 59 15.25 19.43 13.53
C GLN A 59 14.52 18.18 14.03
N SER A 60 13.26 18.31 14.46
CA SER A 60 12.47 17.17 14.90
C SER A 60 12.07 16.31 13.71
N VAL A 61 12.15 14.99 13.87
CA VAL A 61 11.79 14.01 12.84
C VAL A 61 10.59 13.18 13.29
N LEU A 62 9.55 13.13 12.46
CA LEU A 62 8.40 12.24 12.64
C LEU A 62 8.44 11.14 11.58
N LYS A 63 8.13 9.91 11.98
CA LYS A 63 8.17 8.72 11.10
C LYS A 63 6.77 8.25 10.75
N TYR A 64 6.59 7.87 9.50
CA TYR A 64 5.35 7.38 8.92
C TYR A 64 5.58 6.08 8.17
N ARG A 65 4.51 5.29 8.02
CA ARG A 65 4.39 4.30 6.96
C ARG A 65 3.51 4.88 5.86
N ILE A 66 3.93 4.72 4.61
CA ILE A 66 3.16 5.16 3.43
C ILE A 66 2.92 3.98 2.51
N LYS A 67 1.79 3.98 1.80
CA LYS A 67 1.56 3.10 0.66
C LYS A 67 1.78 3.88 -0.62
N VAL A 68 2.62 3.33 -1.48
CA VAL A 68 3.08 3.96 -2.71
C VAL A 68 2.76 3.06 -3.89
N VAL A 69 2.29 3.65 -4.97
CA VAL A 69 2.11 2.97 -6.26
C VAL A 69 2.93 3.72 -7.30
N THR A 70 3.67 2.99 -8.11
CA THR A 70 4.51 3.56 -9.16
C THR A 70 4.09 3.02 -10.53
N TYR A 71 3.52 3.90 -11.35
CA TYR A 71 3.07 3.58 -12.70
C TYR A 71 3.71 4.52 -13.71
N ASN A 72 4.28 4.00 -14.80
CA ASN A 72 4.91 4.80 -15.86
C ASN A 72 5.86 5.89 -15.34
N LYS A 73 6.72 5.55 -14.36
CA LYS A 73 7.66 6.47 -13.69
C LYS A 73 7.02 7.57 -12.85
N VAL A 74 5.71 7.51 -12.61
CA VAL A 74 4.98 8.41 -11.72
C VAL A 74 4.73 7.68 -10.41
N THR A 75 5.37 8.17 -9.35
CA THR A 75 5.24 7.67 -7.99
C THR A 75 4.11 8.42 -7.28
N LYS A 76 3.13 7.70 -6.73
CA LYS A 76 1.98 8.29 -6.02
C LYS A 76 1.81 7.67 -4.65
N ILE A 77 1.44 8.49 -3.67
CA ILE A 77 1.05 8.04 -2.33
C ILE A 77 -0.46 7.94 -2.27
N ILE A 78 -0.97 6.82 -1.75
CA ILE A 78 -2.41 6.55 -1.65
C ILE A 78 -2.91 6.51 -0.21
N SER A 79 -2.03 6.20 0.75
CA SER A 79 -2.38 6.19 2.17
C SER A 79 -1.14 6.36 3.03
N TYR A 80 -1.34 6.82 4.26
CA TYR A 80 -0.26 6.95 5.24
C TYR A 80 -0.75 6.59 6.64
N LYS A 81 0.19 6.33 7.54
CA LYS A 81 -0.08 6.30 8.98
C LYS A 81 1.15 6.70 9.78
N PRO A 82 0.98 7.40 10.92
CA PRO A 82 2.05 7.56 11.90
C PRO A 82 2.58 6.19 12.32
N LEU A 83 3.88 6.07 12.59
CA LEU A 83 4.45 4.79 13.05
C LEU A 83 3.86 4.32 14.38
N SER A 84 3.37 5.25 15.21
CA SER A 84 2.65 5.00 16.46
C SER A 84 1.20 4.54 16.27
N SER A 85 0.68 4.51 15.04
CA SER A 85 -0.70 4.14 14.73
C SER A 85 -0.79 2.79 14.04
N GLU A 86 -1.80 2.00 14.40
CA GLU A 86 -2.16 0.79 13.67
C GLU A 86 -3.01 1.11 12.43
N TYR A 87 -3.78 2.20 12.48
CA TYR A 87 -4.77 2.57 11.47
C TYR A 87 -4.18 3.39 10.32
N TRP A 88 -4.60 3.04 9.10
CA TRP A 88 -4.27 3.75 7.87
C TRP A 88 -5.24 4.90 7.60
N SER A 89 -4.67 6.05 7.22
CA SER A 89 -5.40 7.17 6.64
C SER A 89 -5.30 7.07 5.13
N ASN A 90 -6.43 6.77 4.47
CA ASN A 90 -6.51 6.76 3.01
C ASN A 90 -6.66 8.21 2.51
N LEU A 91 -5.90 8.56 1.48
CA LEU A 91 -6.02 9.86 0.84
C LEU A 91 -7.24 9.82 -0.09
N ALA A 92 -8.06 10.88 -0.07
CA ALA A 92 -9.20 11.01 -0.97
C ALA A 92 -8.77 10.98 -2.45
N LEU A 93 -7.59 11.52 -2.75
CA LEU A 93 -6.93 11.42 -4.04
C LEU A 93 -5.46 11.04 -3.84
N PRO A 94 -4.90 10.13 -4.67
CA PRO A 94 -3.47 9.86 -4.66
C PRO A 94 -2.65 11.12 -4.94
N ILE A 95 -1.59 11.33 -4.17
CA ILE A 95 -0.73 12.51 -4.33
C ILE A 95 0.54 12.08 -5.06
N THR A 96 0.84 12.75 -6.18
CA THR A 96 2.08 12.53 -6.92
C THR A 96 3.27 13.04 -6.14
N ALA A 97 4.24 12.17 -5.90
CA ALA A 97 5.50 12.53 -5.29
C ALA A 97 6.42 13.18 -6.34
N THR A 98 7.21 14.15 -5.89
CA THR A 98 8.20 14.83 -6.71
C THR A 98 9.57 14.26 -6.41
N ARG A 99 10.34 13.92 -7.44
CA ARG A 99 11.73 13.51 -7.26
C ARG A 99 12.53 14.68 -6.69
N ILE A 100 13.34 14.40 -5.68
CA ILE A 100 14.14 15.43 -5.01
C ILE A 100 15.19 15.95 -5.99
N SER A 101 15.39 17.27 -5.98
CA SER A 101 16.43 17.92 -6.78
C SER A 101 17.80 17.53 -6.24
N MET A 102 18.78 17.33 -7.11
CA MET A 102 20.17 17.03 -6.70
C MET A 102 20.83 18.12 -5.84
N TYR A 103 20.25 19.33 -5.80
CA TYR A 103 20.71 20.44 -4.96
C TYR A 103 20.03 20.50 -3.59
N ASP A 104 19.03 19.66 -3.34
CA ASP A 104 18.36 19.58 -2.04
C ASP A 104 19.29 18.83 -1.06
N PRO A 105 19.56 19.36 0.15
CA PRO A 105 20.44 18.70 1.12
C PRO A 105 19.99 17.29 1.51
N LEU A 106 18.73 16.94 1.27
CA LEU A 106 18.15 15.64 1.59
C LEU A 106 18.22 14.64 0.42
N ALA A 107 18.76 15.03 -0.73
CA ALA A 107 18.86 14.19 -1.93
C ALA A 107 19.80 12.99 -1.77
N GLU A 108 20.76 13.05 -0.84
CA GLU A 108 21.66 11.92 -0.54
C GLU A 108 20.96 10.81 0.26
N GLN A 109 19.84 11.13 0.90
CA GLN A 109 19.14 10.23 1.84
C GLN A 109 17.78 9.77 1.30
N PHE A 110 17.14 10.59 0.47
CA PHE A 110 15.78 10.36 -0.01
C PHE A 110 15.71 10.61 -1.52
N GLU A 111 14.86 9.85 -2.20
CA GLU A 111 14.66 10.02 -3.64
C GLU A 111 13.45 10.92 -3.94
N TYR A 112 12.40 10.84 -3.11
CA TYR A 112 11.15 11.53 -3.34
C TYR A 112 10.72 12.40 -2.15
N LYS A 113 10.02 13.49 -2.47
CA LYS A 113 9.29 14.31 -1.51
C LYS A 113 7.86 14.57 -1.95
N VAL A 114 6.97 14.70 -0.98
CA VAL A 114 5.58 15.10 -1.21
C VAL A 114 5.12 16.03 -0.09
N TYR A 115 4.24 16.98 -0.40
CA TYR A 115 3.51 17.71 0.64
C TYR A 115 2.21 16.99 0.96
N LEU A 116 2.06 16.49 2.19
CA LEU A 116 0.81 15.88 2.65
C LEU A 116 -0.03 16.94 3.38
N THR A 117 -1.07 17.45 2.72
CA THR A 117 -1.98 18.47 3.28
C THR A 117 -2.57 18.08 4.64
N PRO A 118 -3.02 16.83 4.89
CA PRO A 118 -3.53 16.45 6.21
C PRO A 118 -2.51 16.57 7.35
N LEU A 119 -1.21 16.52 7.04
CA LEU A 119 -0.12 16.65 8.01
C LEU A 119 0.50 18.06 8.01
N LEU A 120 0.11 18.90 7.05
CA LEU A 120 0.71 20.19 6.76
C LEU A 120 2.25 20.14 6.65
N ALA A 121 2.79 19.04 6.10
CA ALA A 121 4.22 18.78 6.11
C ALA A 121 4.73 18.12 4.83
N ASN A 122 6.01 18.38 4.53
CA ASN A 122 6.75 17.60 3.53
C ASN A 122 7.15 16.24 4.12
N ILE A 123 6.94 15.20 3.33
CA ILE A 123 7.30 13.83 3.63
C ILE A 123 8.35 13.36 2.63
N TYR A 124 9.44 12.80 3.13
CA TYR A 124 10.59 12.32 2.37
C TYR A 124 10.69 10.78 2.46
N PHE A 125 10.97 10.13 1.33
CA PHE A 125 11.06 8.67 1.22
C PHE A 125 11.87 8.21 0.00
#